data_AF-A0A378J7M1-F1
#
_entry.id   AF-A0A378J7M1-F1
#
_cell.length_a   1.000
_cell.length_b   1.000
_cell.length_c   1.000
_cell.angle_alpha   90.00
_cell.angle_beta   90.00
_cell.angle_gamma   90.00
#
_symmetry.space_group_name_H-M   'P 1'
#
loop_
_entity.id
_entity.type
_entity.pdbx_description
1 polymer ?
#
loop_
_entity_poly.entity_id
_entity_poly.type
_entity_poly.pdbx_seq_one_letter_code
_entity_poly.pdbx_strand_id
1 'polypeptide(L)'
;MEPLDIPALRKPIKDLLDERCAELRSEWLKFNTDFTQGKLKHLYHDEQTQTLHLKKSSDDKRDEDAQHRFYEQLPLCDITDVLRFVNERSRYSSAFTLIQPRYVKLLADENTLNAVIIAQALNNGNLNMAEISDIPYASLLDVYQSRVRLQTLKKANDMIGDDIAQMPIFPDYSLDMAILYGGVDGQKFEVARPTLKARRSKKYFKKGKGVVAYTLLVNHIPLQTELIGAHEHESYFTFDIWYNNTSSVIPDAITGDMHLINKANFAVMDWFGGKLCLRFTNLQAQLKHLYCDDDLSQYADWLIKPVDKIDRQLIEDEWPNLEPIIKALGCKEITQSILIKKLCTYSASNKTRKALFEYDKLIRSIYTLKYLQNRKLQRDIHRSQNRVESYHQLRMAIATAYGKKQLSGRGDREIEISNQCARHYC
;
A
#
# COMPACT_ATOMS: atom_id res chain seq x y z
N MET A 1 20.17 21.14 0.38
CA MET A 1 19.44 19.91 -0.01
C MET A 1 20.43 18.79 0.10
N GLU A 2 20.21 17.84 1.01
CA GLU A 2 20.99 16.60 0.96
C GLU A 2 20.78 15.96 -0.42
N PRO A 3 21.84 15.43 -1.05
CA PRO A 3 21.70 14.75 -2.33
C PRO A 3 20.75 13.56 -2.15
N LEU A 4 19.67 13.53 -2.92
CA LEU A 4 18.72 12.42 -2.91
C LEU A 4 19.43 11.16 -3.42
N ASP A 5 19.55 10.18 -2.54
CA ASP A 5 20.19 8.90 -2.85
C ASP A 5 19.20 7.95 -3.52
N ILE A 6 19.02 8.10 -4.84
CA ILE A 6 18.11 7.30 -5.66
C ILE A 6 18.87 6.11 -6.26
N PRO A 7 18.52 4.85 -5.92
CA PRO A 7 19.25 3.65 -6.35
C PRO A 7 19.52 3.55 -7.85
N ALA A 8 18.53 3.82 -8.71
CA ALA A 8 18.72 3.73 -10.16
C ALA A 8 19.65 4.79 -10.75
N LEU A 9 19.93 5.89 -10.03
CA LEU A 9 20.81 6.96 -10.50
C LEU A 9 22.24 6.82 -9.97
N ARG A 10 22.55 5.78 -9.18
CA ARG A 10 23.89 5.55 -8.61
C ARG A 10 24.91 5.07 -9.63
N LYS A 11 24.46 4.51 -10.76
CA LYS A 11 25.30 3.92 -11.79
C LYS A 11 24.78 4.27 -13.19
N PRO A 12 25.62 4.16 -14.23
CA PRO A 12 25.18 4.32 -15.61
C PRO A 12 24.01 3.38 -15.95
N ILE A 13 23.10 3.86 -16.80
CA ILE A 13 21.93 3.08 -17.23
C ILE A 13 22.32 1.76 -17.90
N LYS A 14 23.44 1.72 -18.61
CA LYS A 14 23.93 0.49 -19.26
C LYS A 14 24.16 -0.62 -18.25
N ASP A 15 24.87 -0.31 -17.16
CA ASP A 15 25.17 -1.27 -16.10
C ASP A 15 23.88 -1.72 -15.38
N LEU A 16 22.94 -0.81 -15.14
CA LEU A 16 21.64 -1.14 -14.56
C LEU A 16 20.83 -2.07 -15.46
N LEU A 17 20.80 -1.81 -16.77
CA LEU A 17 20.10 -2.66 -17.74
C LEU A 17 20.81 -4.01 -17.89
N ASP A 18 22.13 -4.05 -17.90
CA ASP A 18 22.90 -5.30 -17.95
C ASP A 18 22.54 -6.21 -16.77
N GLU A 19 22.47 -5.67 -15.56
CA GLU A 19 22.05 -6.43 -14.37
C GLU A 19 20.62 -6.95 -14.49
N ARG A 20 19.66 -6.10 -14.90
CA ARG A 20 18.25 -6.48 -15.00
C ARG A 20 17.98 -7.46 -16.14
N CYS A 21 18.65 -7.30 -17.28
CA CYS A 21 18.57 -8.23 -18.39
C CYS A 21 19.23 -9.58 -18.06
N ALA A 22 20.37 -9.58 -17.36
CA ALA A 22 20.99 -10.81 -16.86
C ALA A 22 20.08 -11.54 -15.86
N GLU A 23 19.42 -10.80 -14.97
CA GLU A 23 18.41 -11.34 -14.06
C GLU A 23 17.23 -11.94 -14.82
N LEU A 24 16.66 -11.22 -15.80
CA LEU A 24 15.57 -11.70 -16.64
C LEU A 24 15.94 -13.00 -17.36
N ARG A 25 17.14 -13.06 -17.95
CA ARG A 25 17.65 -14.27 -18.63
C ARG A 25 17.78 -15.44 -17.65
N SER A 26 18.35 -15.19 -16.48
CA SER A 26 18.49 -16.21 -15.43
C SER A 26 17.14 -16.77 -14.98
N GLU A 27 16.16 -15.89 -14.75
CA GLU A 27 14.81 -16.30 -14.35
C GLU A 27 14.08 -17.10 -15.45
N TRP A 28 14.28 -16.75 -16.72
CA TRP A 28 13.75 -17.52 -17.85
C TRP A 28 14.34 -18.94 -17.91
N LEU A 29 15.67 -19.05 -17.85
CA LEU A 29 16.37 -20.34 -17.89
C LEU A 29 15.94 -21.24 -16.72
N LYS A 30 15.87 -20.66 -15.52
CA LYS A 30 15.46 -21.35 -14.30
C LYS A 30 14.00 -21.80 -14.40
N PHE A 31 13.10 -20.92 -14.81
CA PHE A 31 11.69 -21.25 -14.99
C PHE A 31 11.51 -22.41 -15.97
N ASN A 32 12.11 -22.35 -17.16
CA ASN A 32 11.98 -23.40 -18.15
C ASN A 32 12.56 -24.73 -17.67
N THR A 33 13.73 -24.71 -17.02
CA THR A 33 14.36 -25.92 -16.46
C THR A 33 13.48 -26.55 -15.37
N ASP A 34 13.02 -25.76 -14.40
CA ASP A 34 12.22 -26.27 -13.29
C ASP A 34 10.82 -26.71 -13.74
N PHE A 35 10.26 -26.05 -14.75
CA PHE A 35 8.98 -26.40 -15.35
C PHE A 35 9.07 -27.72 -16.16
N THR A 36 10.06 -27.86 -17.04
CA THR A 36 10.26 -29.08 -17.86
C THR A 36 10.61 -30.30 -17.00
N GLN A 37 11.34 -30.11 -15.90
CA GLN A 37 11.67 -31.17 -14.94
C GLN A 37 10.51 -31.49 -13.97
N GLY A 38 9.37 -30.81 -14.06
CA GLY A 38 8.21 -31.05 -13.18
C GLY A 38 8.43 -30.68 -11.71
N LYS A 39 9.45 -29.85 -11.41
CA LYS A 39 9.72 -29.38 -10.04
C LYS A 39 8.65 -28.40 -9.55
N LEU A 40 8.04 -27.63 -10.45
CA LEU A 40 6.99 -26.66 -10.14
C LEU A 40 5.61 -27.33 -9.96
N LYS A 41 5.49 -28.21 -8.96
CA LYS A 41 4.28 -29.03 -8.70
C LYS A 41 2.98 -28.23 -8.47
N HIS A 42 3.10 -26.94 -8.16
CA HIS A 42 1.95 -26.03 -7.98
C HIS A 42 1.42 -25.45 -9.29
N LEU A 43 2.18 -25.57 -10.38
CA LEU A 43 1.76 -25.19 -11.72
C LEU A 43 1.40 -26.45 -12.51
N TYR A 44 0.30 -26.39 -13.25
CA TYR A 44 0.00 -27.40 -14.26
C TYR A 44 -0.43 -26.71 -15.55
N HIS A 45 0.01 -27.26 -16.67
CA HIS A 45 -0.40 -26.85 -17.99
C HIS A 45 -1.47 -27.82 -18.47
N ASP A 46 -2.63 -27.29 -18.85
CA ASP A 46 -3.69 -28.07 -19.45
C ASP A 46 -3.45 -28.18 -20.96
N GLU A 47 -3.16 -29.39 -21.43
CA GLU A 47 -2.87 -29.66 -22.84
C GLU A 47 -4.09 -29.45 -23.76
N GLN A 48 -5.32 -29.57 -23.24
CA GLN A 48 -6.54 -29.38 -24.04
C GLN A 48 -6.84 -27.91 -24.28
N THR A 49 -6.64 -27.08 -23.27
CA THR A 49 -6.95 -25.64 -23.32
C THR A 49 -5.71 -24.78 -23.59
N GLN A 50 -4.51 -25.36 -23.54
CA GLN A 50 -3.21 -24.67 -23.68
C GLN A 50 -3.07 -23.52 -22.67
N THR A 51 -3.58 -23.73 -21.45
CA THR A 51 -3.55 -22.72 -20.38
C THR A 51 -2.80 -23.18 -19.15
N LEU A 52 -2.11 -22.24 -18.52
CA LEU A 52 -1.37 -22.45 -17.28
C LEU A 52 -2.26 -22.15 -16.06
N HIS A 53 -2.32 -23.09 -15.13
CA HIS A 53 -3.13 -23.00 -13.92
C HIS A 53 -2.31 -23.18 -12.64
N LEU A 54 -2.80 -22.54 -11.56
CA LEU A 54 -2.27 -22.70 -10.21
C LEU A 54 -3.16 -23.66 -9.40
N LYS A 55 -2.53 -24.65 -8.76
CA LYS A 55 -3.23 -25.48 -7.79
C LYS A 55 -3.53 -24.66 -6.53
N LYS A 56 -4.80 -24.63 -6.09
CA LYS A 56 -5.19 -24.07 -4.80
C LYS A 56 -4.74 -25.01 -3.67
N SER A 57 -4.18 -24.48 -2.59
CA SER A 57 -3.92 -25.27 -1.37
C SER A 57 -5.21 -25.42 -0.56
N SER A 58 -5.36 -26.55 0.12
CA SER A 58 -6.55 -26.91 0.91
C SER A 58 -6.46 -26.55 2.41
N ASP A 59 -5.41 -25.85 2.84
CA ASP A 59 -5.02 -25.81 4.26
C ASP A 59 -5.75 -24.76 5.12
N ASP A 60 -6.63 -23.92 4.57
CA ASP A 60 -7.16 -22.75 5.31
C ASP A 60 -8.27 -23.06 6.33
N LYS A 61 -8.90 -24.25 6.31
CA LYS A 61 -10.09 -24.51 7.15
C LYS A 61 -9.81 -24.99 8.58
N ARG A 62 -8.60 -25.48 8.90
CA ARG A 62 -8.29 -25.99 10.25
C ARG A 62 -7.88 -24.90 11.24
N ASP A 63 -7.53 -23.71 10.77
CA ASP A 63 -6.99 -22.63 11.61
C ASP A 63 -8.06 -21.73 12.23
N GLU A 64 -9.23 -21.55 11.61
CA GLU A 64 -10.27 -20.63 12.09
C GLU A 64 -10.83 -21.04 13.47
N ASP A 65 -11.18 -22.32 13.64
CA ASP A 65 -11.69 -22.84 14.93
C ASP A 65 -10.65 -22.80 16.06
N ALA A 66 -9.37 -22.88 15.72
CA ALA A 66 -8.28 -22.75 16.68
C ALA A 66 -8.08 -21.28 17.11
N GLN A 67 -8.18 -20.35 16.17
CA GLN A 67 -8.11 -18.92 16.45
C GLN A 67 -9.27 -18.45 17.33
N HIS A 68 -10.51 -18.84 17.01
CA HIS A 68 -11.67 -18.47 17.83
C HIS A 68 -11.51 -18.95 19.28
N ARG A 69 -11.13 -20.21 19.49
CA ARG A 69 -10.89 -20.76 20.83
C ARG A 69 -9.76 -20.05 21.58
N PHE A 70 -8.75 -19.54 20.88
CA PHE A 70 -7.67 -18.77 21.50
C PHE A 70 -8.15 -17.38 21.93
N TYR A 71 -8.81 -16.62 21.05
CA TYR A 71 -9.27 -15.27 21.36
C TYR A 71 -10.41 -15.25 22.38
N GLU A 72 -11.23 -16.31 22.48
CA GLU A 72 -12.23 -16.48 23.54
C GLU A 72 -11.63 -16.57 24.97
N GLN A 73 -10.34 -16.92 25.08
CA GLN A 73 -9.65 -17.00 26.38
C GLN A 73 -9.12 -15.64 26.85
N LEU A 74 -9.10 -14.62 26.00
CA LEU A 74 -8.58 -13.30 26.34
C LEU A 74 -9.66 -12.47 27.05
N PRO A 75 -9.32 -11.77 28.15
CA PRO A 75 -10.27 -10.91 28.83
C PRO A 75 -10.64 -9.72 27.95
N LEU A 76 -11.90 -9.29 28.04
CA LEU A 76 -12.35 -8.03 27.46
C LEU A 76 -11.71 -6.87 28.23
N CYS A 77 -11.18 -5.89 27.50
CA CYS A 77 -10.59 -4.67 28.06
C CYS A 77 -11.26 -3.42 27.47
N ASP A 78 -11.31 -2.35 28.26
CA ASP A 78 -11.80 -1.06 27.77
C ASP A 78 -10.77 -0.46 26.82
N ILE A 79 -11.24 0.07 25.68
CA ILE A 79 -10.35 0.70 24.70
C ILE A 79 -9.62 1.91 25.27
N THR A 80 -10.21 2.63 26.22
CA THR A 80 -9.57 3.78 26.87
C THR A 80 -8.35 3.34 27.70
N ASP A 81 -8.40 2.15 28.31
CA ASP A 81 -7.25 1.57 29.02
C ASP A 81 -6.16 1.13 28.04
N VAL A 82 -6.54 0.58 26.88
CA VAL A 82 -5.59 0.26 25.80
C VAL A 82 -4.89 1.52 25.30
N LEU A 83 -5.63 2.60 25.03
CA LEU A 83 -5.05 3.87 24.59
C LEU A 83 -4.11 4.47 25.63
N ARG A 84 -4.48 4.42 26.92
CA ARG A 84 -3.62 4.87 28.03
C ARG A 84 -2.33 4.06 28.09
N PHE A 85 -2.43 2.73 28.03
CA PHE A 85 -1.26 1.83 28.01
C PHE A 85 -0.33 2.11 26.82
N VAL A 86 -0.90 2.30 25.62
CA VAL A 86 -0.11 2.62 24.42
C VAL A 86 0.55 3.99 24.56
N ASN A 87 -0.14 4.98 25.14
CA ASN A 87 0.41 6.31 25.37
C ASN A 87 1.53 6.31 26.43
N GLU A 88 1.42 5.52 27.50
CA GLU A 88 2.48 5.38 28.51
C GLU A 88 3.81 4.92 27.89
N ARG A 89 3.73 4.03 26.89
CA ARG A 89 4.90 3.49 26.18
C ARG A 89 5.40 4.41 25.07
N SER A 90 4.56 4.67 24.07
CA SER A 90 4.93 5.42 22.86
C SER A 90 4.97 6.94 23.06
N ARG A 91 4.30 7.45 24.10
CA ARG A 91 4.14 8.89 24.40
C ARG A 91 3.54 9.69 23.24
N TYR A 92 2.68 9.06 22.43
CA TYR A 92 2.09 9.68 21.23
C TYR A 92 1.32 10.97 21.54
N SER A 93 0.74 11.10 22.73
CA SER A 93 -0.02 12.30 23.15
C SER A 93 0.82 13.58 23.07
N SER A 94 2.14 13.48 23.25
CA SER A 94 3.08 14.60 23.13
C SER A 94 3.16 15.20 21.73
N ALA A 95 2.74 14.47 20.68
CA ALA A 95 2.66 14.99 19.33
C ALA A 95 1.53 16.03 19.14
N PHE A 96 0.51 16.02 20.00
CA PHE A 96 -0.68 16.89 19.93
C PHE A 96 -0.43 18.28 20.53
N THR A 97 0.47 19.01 19.89
CA THR A 97 0.88 20.37 20.26
C THR A 97 -0.17 21.44 19.92
N LEU A 98 -0.14 22.58 20.61
CA LEU A 98 -0.99 23.74 20.30
C LEU A 98 -0.62 24.37 18.94
N ILE A 99 -1.59 24.99 18.26
CA ILE A 99 -1.34 25.76 17.02
C ILE A 99 -0.35 26.90 17.26
N GLN A 100 -0.50 27.62 18.38
CA GLN A 100 0.40 28.67 18.80
C GLN A 100 0.92 28.37 20.21
N PRO A 101 2.17 27.89 20.36
CA PRO A 101 2.76 27.68 21.67
C PRO A 101 3.19 29.03 22.27
N ARG A 102 2.24 29.84 22.75
CA ARG A 102 2.56 31.05 23.53
C ARG A 102 2.79 30.66 24.99
N TYR A 103 4.06 30.68 25.40
CA TYR A 103 4.58 30.59 26.78
C TYR A 103 4.15 29.43 27.69
N VAL A 104 3.15 28.62 27.32
CA VAL A 104 2.66 27.49 28.13
C VAL A 104 2.72 26.21 27.29
N LYS A 105 3.61 25.29 27.67
CA LYS A 105 3.61 23.89 27.20
C LYS A 105 2.55 23.10 27.98
N LEU A 106 1.28 23.52 27.90
CA LEU A 106 0.22 22.73 28.53
C LEU A 106 0.01 21.49 27.66
N LEU A 107 0.25 20.31 28.25
CA LEU A 107 -0.13 19.04 27.63
C LEU A 107 -1.67 19.00 27.53
N ALA A 108 -2.18 18.31 26.51
CA ALA A 108 -3.60 18.02 26.47
C ALA A 108 -3.97 17.14 27.66
N ASP A 109 -5.13 17.37 28.26
CA ASP A 109 -5.73 16.35 29.11
C ASP A 109 -5.93 15.08 28.28
N GLU A 110 -5.35 13.98 28.75
CA GLU A 110 -5.26 12.72 28.01
C GLU A 110 -6.65 12.14 27.72
N ASN A 111 -7.55 12.19 28.71
CA ASN A 111 -8.91 11.69 28.57
C ASN A 111 -9.68 12.50 27.52
N THR A 112 -9.57 13.83 27.54
CA THR A 112 -10.20 14.70 26.54
C THR A 112 -9.62 14.45 25.14
N LEU A 113 -8.30 14.27 25.01
CA LEU A 113 -7.67 13.94 23.72
C LEU A 113 -8.15 12.59 23.19
N ASN A 114 -8.13 11.55 24.01
CA ASN A 114 -8.58 10.21 23.63
C ASN A 114 -10.07 10.24 23.24
N ALA A 115 -10.91 10.94 23.99
CA ALA A 115 -12.33 11.12 23.65
C ALA A 115 -12.52 11.79 22.27
N VAL A 116 -11.73 12.82 21.95
CA VAL A 116 -11.76 13.44 20.61
C VAL A 116 -11.33 12.45 19.53
N ILE A 117 -10.25 11.71 19.73
CA ILE A 117 -9.77 10.72 18.75
C ILE A 117 -10.83 9.65 18.50
N ILE A 118 -11.40 9.08 19.56
CA ILE A 118 -12.46 8.07 19.52
C ILE A 118 -13.70 8.64 18.79
N ALA A 119 -14.13 9.86 19.14
CA ALA A 119 -15.28 10.50 18.52
C ALA A 119 -15.14 10.65 16.99
N GLN A 120 -13.94 11.01 16.53
CA GLN A 120 -13.65 11.18 15.11
C GLN A 120 -13.40 9.84 14.39
N ALA A 121 -12.83 8.84 15.07
CA ALA A 121 -12.59 7.49 14.55
C ALA A 121 -13.91 6.73 14.33
N LEU A 122 -14.84 6.83 15.29
CA LEU A 122 -16.16 6.20 15.24
C LEU A 122 -17.18 6.99 14.40
N ASN A 123 -16.77 8.13 13.82
CA ASN A 123 -17.61 9.03 13.03
C ASN A 123 -18.84 9.59 13.77
N ASN A 124 -18.77 9.60 15.11
CA ASN A 124 -19.85 10.06 15.98
C ASN A 124 -19.78 11.59 16.23
N GLY A 125 -18.58 12.17 16.11
CA GLY A 125 -18.32 13.59 16.33
C GLY A 125 -18.36 14.00 17.81
N ASN A 126 -17.87 15.21 18.10
CA ASN A 126 -17.63 15.64 19.48
C ASN A 126 -18.92 15.93 20.27
N LEU A 127 -20.03 16.28 19.60
CA LEU A 127 -21.30 16.55 20.27
C LEU A 127 -21.85 15.28 20.93
N ASN A 128 -22.01 14.22 20.14
CA ASN A 128 -22.50 12.96 20.64
C ASN A 128 -21.54 12.36 21.68
N MET A 129 -20.22 12.57 21.54
CA MET A 129 -19.25 12.16 22.55
C MET A 129 -19.46 12.89 23.89
N ALA A 130 -19.76 14.20 23.87
CA ALA A 130 -20.06 14.96 25.09
C ALA A 130 -21.37 14.51 25.77
N GLU A 131 -22.34 14.00 25.01
CA GLU A 131 -23.62 13.51 25.55
C GLU A 131 -23.49 12.15 26.26
N ILE A 132 -22.49 11.34 25.88
CA ILE A 132 -22.28 9.99 26.41
C ILE A 132 -21.10 9.89 27.38
N SER A 133 -20.39 10.99 27.63
CA SER A 133 -19.23 11.05 28.52
C SER A 133 -19.34 12.20 29.51
N ASP A 134 -18.51 12.18 30.55
CA ASP A 134 -18.45 13.25 31.56
C ASP A 134 -17.63 14.47 31.08
N ILE A 135 -17.33 14.57 29.78
CA ILE A 135 -16.48 15.62 29.21
C ILE A 135 -17.33 16.67 28.49
N PRO A 136 -17.29 17.95 28.91
CA PRO A 136 -18.06 19.01 28.25
C PRO A 136 -17.69 19.18 26.77
N TYR A 137 -18.71 19.45 25.94
CA TYR A 137 -18.52 19.69 24.51
C TYR A 137 -17.49 20.80 24.21
N ALA A 138 -17.48 21.86 25.01
CA ALA A 138 -16.52 22.96 24.85
C ALA A 138 -15.06 22.49 24.97
N SER A 139 -14.77 21.57 25.91
CA SER A 139 -13.44 21.00 26.10
C SER A 139 -13.02 20.12 24.92
N LEU A 140 -13.94 19.26 24.44
CA LEU A 140 -13.68 18.42 23.25
C LEU A 140 -13.45 19.27 22.00
N LEU A 141 -14.23 20.34 21.82
CA LEU A 141 -14.10 21.25 20.69
C LEU A 141 -12.78 22.02 20.74
N ASP A 142 -12.38 22.52 21.91
CA ASP A 142 -11.11 23.21 22.10
C ASP A 142 -9.93 22.30 21.76
N VAL A 143 -9.89 21.07 22.29
CA VAL A 143 -8.81 20.11 21.99
C VAL A 143 -8.78 19.74 20.51
N TYR A 144 -9.94 19.47 19.90
CA TYR A 144 -10.02 19.17 18.47
C TYR A 144 -9.45 20.31 17.61
N GLN A 145 -9.88 21.55 17.85
CA GLN A 145 -9.46 22.70 17.05
C GLN A 145 -8.01 23.11 17.32
N SER A 146 -7.56 23.06 18.57
CA SER A 146 -6.25 23.57 18.99
C SER A 146 -5.11 22.57 18.79
N ARG A 147 -5.39 21.26 18.71
CA ARG A 147 -4.36 20.20 18.74
C ARG A 147 -4.48 19.10 17.69
N VAL A 148 -5.70 18.74 17.28
CA VAL A 148 -5.89 17.64 16.32
C VAL A 148 -5.75 18.17 14.89
N ARG A 149 -4.63 17.84 14.25
CA ARG A 149 -4.29 18.24 12.88
C ARG A 149 -3.65 17.06 12.17
N LEU A 150 -3.67 17.07 10.82
CA LEU A 150 -3.05 16.00 10.04
C LEU A 150 -1.58 15.75 10.42
N GLN A 151 -0.82 16.83 10.64
CA GLN A 151 0.58 16.71 11.02
C GLN A 151 0.76 16.08 12.42
N THR A 152 -0.06 16.45 13.40
CA THR A 152 0.04 15.90 14.77
C THR A 152 -0.43 14.44 14.80
N LEU A 153 -1.48 14.10 14.06
CA LEU A 153 -1.98 12.74 13.90
C LEU A 153 -0.98 11.83 13.18
N LYS A 154 -0.41 12.26 12.05
CA LYS A 154 0.62 11.49 11.34
C LYS A 154 1.81 11.22 12.26
N LYS A 155 2.31 12.25 12.95
CA LYS A 155 3.41 12.11 13.91
C LYS A 155 3.05 11.15 15.06
N ALA A 156 1.85 11.26 15.63
CA ALA A 156 1.39 10.35 16.69
C ALA A 156 1.33 8.90 16.20
N ASN A 157 0.82 8.67 14.98
CA ASN A 157 0.76 7.33 14.39
C ASN A 157 2.15 6.78 14.07
N ASP A 158 3.08 7.61 13.62
CA ASP A 158 4.47 7.21 13.39
C ASP A 158 5.13 6.83 14.72
N MET A 159 4.91 7.59 15.81
CA MET A 159 5.42 7.24 17.14
C MET A 159 4.90 5.89 17.64
N ILE A 160 3.62 5.56 17.41
CA ILE A 160 3.06 4.25 17.76
C ILE A 160 3.68 3.15 16.90
N GLY A 161 3.72 3.34 15.58
CA GLY A 161 4.26 2.35 14.65
C GLY A 161 5.74 2.06 14.90
N ASP A 162 6.52 3.11 15.20
CA ASP A 162 7.94 3.00 15.53
C ASP A 162 8.17 2.26 16.85
N ASP A 163 7.36 2.54 17.88
CA ASP A 163 7.43 1.83 19.16
C ASP A 163 7.10 0.33 18.99
N ILE A 164 6.06 -0.01 18.21
CA ILE A 164 5.72 -1.40 17.87
C ILE A 164 6.88 -2.07 17.14
N ALA A 165 7.55 -1.38 16.22
CA ALA A 165 8.66 -1.92 15.45
C ALA A 165 9.90 -2.25 16.30
N GLN A 166 10.08 -1.57 17.44
CA GLN A 166 11.16 -1.87 18.40
C GLN A 166 10.84 -3.08 19.29
N MET A 167 9.61 -3.60 19.27
CA MET A 167 9.24 -4.73 20.12
C MET A 167 9.93 -6.02 19.63
N PRO A 168 10.44 -6.88 20.53
CA PRO A 168 11.13 -8.13 20.16
C PRO A 168 10.29 -9.08 19.30
N ILE A 169 8.96 -9.01 19.42
CA ILE A 169 8.02 -9.85 18.68
C ILE A 169 7.76 -9.36 17.24
N PHE A 170 8.16 -8.12 16.91
CA PHE A 170 7.85 -7.53 15.60
C PHE A 170 8.37 -8.36 14.41
N PRO A 171 9.61 -8.91 14.43
CA PRO A 171 10.09 -9.78 13.36
C PRO A 171 9.28 -11.06 13.20
N ASP A 172 8.71 -11.60 14.28
CA ASP A 172 7.95 -12.86 14.26
C ASP A 172 6.59 -12.70 13.56
N TYR A 173 6.09 -11.47 13.45
CA TYR A 173 4.92 -11.16 12.61
C TYR A 173 5.26 -11.03 11.13
N SER A 174 6.53 -10.98 10.74
CA SER A 174 6.91 -10.89 9.32
C SER A 174 6.60 -12.20 8.59
N LEU A 175 6.13 -12.07 7.34
CA LEU A 175 5.82 -13.23 6.50
C LEU A 175 7.09 -13.93 6.01
N ASP A 176 8.17 -13.17 5.88
CA ASP A 176 9.50 -13.62 5.52
C ASP A 176 10.53 -12.85 6.37
N MET A 177 11.62 -13.53 6.76
CA MET A 177 12.66 -12.93 7.60
C MET A 177 13.57 -11.96 6.83
N ALA A 178 13.62 -12.08 5.50
CA ALA A 178 14.49 -11.28 4.63
C ALA A 178 13.75 -10.18 3.88
N ILE A 179 12.40 -10.21 3.84
CA ILE A 179 11.59 -9.25 3.09
C ILE A 179 10.43 -8.79 3.96
N LEU A 180 10.40 -7.50 4.26
CA LEU A 180 9.27 -6.86 4.91
C LEU A 180 8.22 -6.47 3.87
N TYR A 181 7.06 -7.13 3.92
CA TYR A 181 5.95 -6.85 3.02
C TYR A 181 5.01 -5.79 3.57
N GLY A 182 4.64 -4.84 2.73
CA GLY A 182 3.53 -3.89 2.97
C GLY A 182 2.38 -4.16 2.03
N GLY A 183 1.16 -4.32 2.55
CA GLY A 183 -0.05 -4.42 1.76
C GLY A 183 -0.68 -3.06 1.50
N VAL A 184 -1.12 -2.81 0.27
CA VAL A 184 -1.91 -1.62 -0.07
C VAL A 184 -3.26 -2.01 -0.68
N ASP A 185 -4.32 -1.35 -0.21
CA ASP A 185 -5.68 -1.48 -0.76
C ASP A 185 -6.52 -0.26 -0.36
N GLY A 186 -7.58 0.00 -1.11
CA GLY A 186 -8.51 1.08 -0.89
C GLY A 186 -9.83 0.63 -0.25
N GLN A 187 -10.20 1.20 0.89
CA GLN A 187 -11.52 0.98 1.48
C GLN A 187 -12.49 2.13 1.16
N LYS A 188 -13.69 1.79 0.71
CA LYS A 188 -14.69 2.75 0.24
C LYS A 188 -15.56 3.23 1.42
N PHE A 189 -15.72 4.55 1.56
CA PHE A 189 -16.50 5.21 2.61
C PHE A 189 -17.44 6.28 2.02
N GLU A 190 -18.67 6.34 2.53
CA GLU A 190 -19.57 7.46 2.22
C GLU A 190 -19.11 8.74 2.93
N VAL A 191 -19.55 9.90 2.43
CA VAL A 191 -19.36 11.19 3.10
C VAL A 191 -20.69 11.90 3.21
N ALA A 192 -20.94 12.55 4.35
CA ALA A 192 -22.23 13.20 4.61
C ALA A 192 -22.40 14.45 3.75
N ARG A 193 -21.29 15.18 3.55
CA ARG A 193 -21.25 16.40 2.75
C ARG A 193 -20.33 16.22 1.56
N PRO A 194 -20.73 16.63 0.35
CA PRO A 194 -19.86 16.60 -0.81
C PRO A 194 -18.61 17.45 -0.60
N THR A 195 -17.43 16.84 -0.76
CA THR A 195 -16.14 17.54 -0.79
C THR A 195 -15.52 17.53 -2.18
N LEU A 196 -14.34 18.14 -2.35
CA LEU A 196 -13.64 18.16 -3.65
C LEU A 196 -13.20 16.76 -4.07
N LYS A 197 -12.86 15.86 -3.13
CA LYS A 197 -12.49 14.47 -3.42
C LYS A 197 -13.70 13.53 -3.51
N ALA A 198 -14.83 13.89 -2.90
CA ALA A 198 -16.02 13.04 -2.88
C ALA A 198 -16.61 12.83 -4.29
N ARG A 199 -16.82 11.58 -4.70
CA ARG A 199 -17.36 11.21 -6.01
C ARG A 199 -18.54 10.27 -5.88
N ARG A 200 -19.44 10.30 -6.87
CA ARG A 200 -20.56 9.36 -6.96
C ARG A 200 -20.05 8.02 -7.46
N SER A 201 -20.56 6.95 -6.88
CA SER A 201 -20.42 5.59 -7.42
C SER A 201 -21.70 4.83 -7.13
N LYS A 202 -22.42 4.43 -8.19
CA LYS A 202 -23.68 3.68 -8.05
C LYS A 202 -23.47 2.35 -7.32
N LYS A 203 -22.32 1.72 -7.56
CA LYS A 203 -21.93 0.43 -6.96
C LYS A 203 -21.69 0.55 -5.45
N TYR A 204 -20.95 1.58 -5.02
CA TYR A 204 -20.47 1.66 -3.62
C TYR A 204 -21.30 2.59 -2.73
N PHE A 205 -21.89 3.64 -3.28
CA PHE A 205 -22.56 4.71 -2.51
C PHE A 205 -24.02 4.91 -2.89
N LYS A 206 -24.60 4.06 -3.74
CA LYS A 206 -25.97 4.19 -4.27
C LYS A 206 -26.22 5.57 -4.90
N LYS A 207 -26.96 6.45 -4.20
CA LYS A 207 -27.24 7.85 -4.60
C LYS A 207 -26.29 8.88 -3.97
N GLY A 208 -25.51 8.46 -2.98
CA GLY A 208 -24.56 9.27 -2.23
C GLY A 208 -23.25 9.53 -2.96
N LYS A 209 -22.34 10.19 -2.25
CA LYS A 209 -20.95 10.39 -2.64
C LYS A 209 -20.05 9.80 -1.58
N GLY A 210 -18.82 9.45 -1.99
CA GLY A 210 -17.85 8.90 -1.08
C GLY A 210 -16.42 9.06 -1.59
N VAL A 211 -15.51 8.56 -0.77
CA VAL A 211 -14.07 8.58 -0.97
C VAL A 211 -13.51 7.18 -0.77
N VAL A 212 -12.26 6.98 -1.15
CA VAL A 212 -11.53 5.74 -0.90
C VAL A 212 -10.39 6.06 0.05
N ALA A 213 -10.37 5.39 1.21
CA ALA A 213 -9.26 5.40 2.14
C ALA A 213 -8.23 4.36 1.68
N TYR A 214 -7.22 4.82 0.95
CA TYR A 214 -6.11 4.01 0.51
C TYR A 214 -5.11 3.88 1.65
N THR A 215 -4.73 2.65 2.01
CA THR A 215 -3.95 2.38 3.23
C THR A 215 -2.75 1.51 2.92
N LEU A 216 -1.60 1.82 3.53
CA LEU A 216 -0.41 0.98 3.57
C LEU A 216 -0.34 0.30 4.95
N LEU A 217 -0.34 -1.03 4.95
CA LEU A 217 -0.31 -1.86 6.15
C LEU A 217 0.95 -2.74 6.16
N VAL A 218 1.73 -2.73 7.24
CA VAL A 218 2.91 -3.59 7.42
C VAL A 218 2.80 -4.30 8.76
N ASN A 219 2.88 -5.64 8.79
CA ASN A 219 2.78 -6.43 10.03
C ASN A 219 1.62 -6.00 10.97
N HIS A 220 0.45 -5.68 10.40
CA HIS A 220 -0.75 -5.16 11.09
C HIS A 220 -0.69 -3.69 11.55
N ILE A 221 0.41 -2.99 11.30
CA ILE A 221 0.54 -1.56 11.57
C ILE A 221 0.10 -0.77 10.33
N PRO A 222 -0.94 0.08 10.41
CA PRO A 222 -1.29 0.98 9.32
C PRO A 222 -0.28 2.14 9.32
N LEU A 223 0.72 2.10 8.43
CA LEU A 223 1.82 3.08 8.39
C LEU A 223 1.46 4.36 7.63
N GLN A 224 0.54 4.29 6.67
CA GLN A 224 0.08 5.46 5.96
C GLN A 224 -1.35 5.26 5.46
N THR A 225 -2.11 6.35 5.39
CA THR A 225 -3.39 6.36 4.68
C THR A 225 -3.61 7.70 4.00
N GLU A 226 -4.27 7.67 2.84
CA GLU A 226 -4.68 8.85 2.10
C GLU A 226 -6.09 8.69 1.54
N LEU A 227 -6.88 9.77 1.54
CA LEU A 227 -8.15 9.79 0.85
C LEU A 227 -7.98 10.15 -0.62
N ILE A 228 -8.46 9.27 -1.51
CA ILE A 228 -8.52 9.49 -2.96
C ILE A 228 -9.98 9.49 -3.43
N GLY A 229 -10.24 10.10 -4.59
CA GLY A 229 -11.59 10.11 -5.17
C GLY A 229 -11.98 8.73 -5.71
N ALA A 230 -13.23 8.32 -5.55
CA ALA A 230 -13.69 6.99 -5.98
C ALA A 230 -13.64 6.70 -7.50
N HIS A 231 -13.40 7.73 -8.32
CA HIS A 231 -13.13 7.61 -9.76
C HIS A 231 -11.64 7.43 -10.10
N GLU A 232 -10.74 7.65 -9.14
CA GLU A 232 -9.30 7.56 -9.38
C GLU A 232 -8.85 6.11 -9.23
N HIS A 233 -7.94 5.68 -10.10
CA HIS A 233 -7.42 4.33 -10.05
C HIS A 233 -6.35 4.22 -8.96
N GLU A 234 -6.50 3.27 -8.03
CA GLU A 234 -5.64 3.10 -6.85
C GLU A 234 -4.16 2.91 -7.24
N SER A 235 -3.88 2.28 -8.39
CA SER A 235 -2.51 2.11 -8.92
C SER A 235 -1.71 3.40 -9.06
N TYR A 236 -2.38 4.57 -9.16
CA TYR A 236 -1.71 5.85 -9.36
C TYR A 236 -1.05 6.40 -8.10
N PHE A 237 -1.33 5.79 -6.95
CA PHE A 237 -0.90 6.27 -5.64
C PHE A 237 0.02 5.26 -4.92
N THR A 238 0.35 4.14 -5.55
CA THR A 238 1.16 3.06 -4.94
C THR A 238 2.55 3.51 -4.56
N PHE A 239 3.24 4.23 -5.44
CA PHE A 239 4.55 4.79 -5.12
C PHE A 239 4.42 5.90 -4.08
N ASP A 240 3.46 6.81 -4.26
CA ASP A 240 3.28 7.97 -3.39
C ASP A 240 3.04 7.55 -1.94
N ILE A 241 2.16 6.56 -1.68
CA ILE A 241 1.86 6.11 -0.31
C ILE A 241 3.06 5.44 0.37
N TRP A 242 3.88 4.71 -0.40
CA TRP A 242 5.08 4.03 0.09
C TRP A 242 6.23 5.02 0.33
N TYR A 243 6.51 5.88 -0.65
CA TYR A 243 7.63 6.83 -0.61
C TYR A 243 7.37 8.03 0.32
N ASN A 244 6.10 8.32 0.62
CA ASN A 244 5.70 9.32 1.62
C ASN A 244 5.43 8.73 3.00
N ASN A 245 5.74 7.45 3.23
CA ASN A 245 5.79 6.91 4.58
C ASN A 245 6.87 7.65 5.39
N THR A 246 6.49 8.12 6.57
CA THR A 246 7.36 8.89 7.47
C THR A 246 7.79 8.12 8.71
N SER A 247 7.25 6.91 8.91
CA SER A 247 7.66 5.99 9.97
C SER A 247 9.03 5.37 9.69
N SER A 248 9.66 4.83 10.73
CA SER A 248 10.90 4.05 10.64
C SER A 248 10.73 2.69 9.94
N VAL A 249 9.50 2.21 9.84
CA VAL A 249 9.17 0.92 9.24
C VAL A 249 9.03 1.08 7.73
N ILE A 250 10.04 0.69 6.97
CA ILE A 250 10.02 0.81 5.51
C ILE A 250 9.89 -0.58 4.89
N PRO A 251 8.75 -0.93 4.26
CA PRO A 251 8.61 -2.23 3.61
C PRO A 251 9.47 -2.30 2.34
N ASP A 252 10.15 -3.43 2.15
CA ASP A 252 10.96 -3.73 0.96
C ASP A 252 10.09 -4.02 -0.27
N ALA A 253 8.88 -4.55 -0.03
CA ALA A 253 7.98 -5.00 -1.07
C ALA A 253 6.54 -4.55 -0.81
N ILE A 254 5.93 -3.89 -1.78
CA ILE A 254 4.53 -3.52 -1.78
C ILE A 254 3.70 -4.59 -2.46
N THR A 255 2.68 -5.06 -1.76
CA THR A 255 1.75 -6.10 -2.20
C THR A 255 0.36 -5.54 -2.39
N GLY A 256 -0.37 -6.13 -3.32
CA GLY A 256 -1.76 -5.78 -3.59
C GLY A 256 -2.31 -6.59 -4.75
N ASP A 257 -3.50 -6.25 -5.20
CA ASP A 257 -4.19 -7.02 -6.24
C ASP A 257 -3.85 -6.50 -7.66
N MET A 258 -4.54 -7.06 -8.66
CA MET A 258 -4.33 -6.66 -10.04
C MET A 258 -4.79 -5.22 -10.36
N HIS A 259 -5.56 -4.56 -9.48
CA HIS A 259 -5.93 -3.15 -9.66
C HIS A 259 -4.74 -2.19 -9.43
N LEU A 260 -3.60 -2.69 -8.96
CA LEU A 260 -2.36 -1.91 -8.90
C LEU A 260 -1.54 -1.97 -10.20
N ILE A 261 -1.94 -2.79 -11.18
CA ILE A 261 -1.22 -2.88 -12.46
C ILE A 261 -1.46 -1.59 -13.27
N ASN A 262 -0.38 -0.88 -13.56
CA ASN A 262 -0.30 0.09 -14.65
C ASN A 262 1.03 -0.10 -15.40
N LYS A 263 1.31 0.69 -16.43
CA LYS A 263 2.49 0.54 -17.30
C LYS A 263 3.76 1.21 -16.76
N ALA A 264 3.81 1.52 -15.47
CA ALA A 264 4.89 2.31 -14.88
C ALA A 264 5.25 1.90 -13.45
N ASN A 265 4.34 1.26 -12.70
CA ASN A 265 4.54 0.98 -11.29
C ASN A 265 5.73 0.05 -11.02
N PHE A 266 6.00 -0.93 -11.90
CA PHE A 266 7.17 -1.79 -11.71
C PHE A 266 8.46 -1.00 -11.94
N ALA A 267 8.49 -0.16 -12.99
CA ALA A 267 9.63 0.72 -13.26
C ALA A 267 9.89 1.70 -12.10
N VAL A 268 8.85 2.43 -11.68
CA VAL A 268 8.97 3.43 -10.62
C VAL A 268 9.39 2.79 -9.30
N MET A 269 8.83 1.64 -8.91
CA MET A 269 9.25 0.98 -7.67
C MET A 269 10.72 0.54 -7.73
N ASP A 270 11.15 -0.09 -8.83
CA ASP A 270 12.53 -0.54 -9.01
C ASP A 270 13.54 0.62 -8.99
N TRP A 271 13.21 1.78 -9.59
CA TRP A 271 14.10 2.95 -9.59
C TRP A 271 14.47 3.44 -8.18
N PHE A 272 13.55 3.29 -7.24
CA PHE A 272 13.72 3.69 -5.83
C PHE A 272 14.11 2.51 -4.92
N GLY A 273 14.38 1.33 -5.48
CA GLY A 273 14.80 0.13 -4.74
C GLY A 273 13.67 -0.65 -4.07
N GLY A 274 12.41 -0.27 -4.30
CA GLY A 274 11.24 -1.00 -3.82
C GLY A 274 10.82 -2.11 -4.78
N LYS A 275 10.14 -3.13 -4.26
CA LYS A 275 9.58 -4.21 -5.08
C LYS A 275 8.07 -4.09 -5.16
N LEU A 276 7.50 -4.29 -6.35
CA LEU A 276 6.06 -4.44 -6.51
C LEU A 276 5.70 -5.92 -6.65
N CYS A 277 4.90 -6.43 -5.72
CA CYS A 277 4.57 -7.85 -5.59
C CYS A 277 3.05 -8.07 -5.65
N LEU A 278 2.52 -8.13 -6.87
CA LEU A 278 1.08 -8.27 -7.12
C LEU A 278 0.60 -9.71 -7.10
N ARG A 279 -0.57 -9.95 -6.49
CA ARG A 279 -1.26 -11.24 -6.61
C ARG A 279 -1.94 -11.32 -7.96
N PHE A 280 -1.54 -12.28 -8.78
CA PHE A 280 -2.20 -12.54 -10.05
C PHE A 280 -3.41 -13.46 -9.87
N THR A 281 -4.60 -12.95 -10.21
CA THR A 281 -5.82 -13.76 -10.26
C THR A 281 -5.97 -14.49 -11.59
N ASN A 282 -5.41 -13.94 -12.68
CA ASN A 282 -5.37 -14.56 -14.00
C ASN A 282 -3.93 -14.66 -14.52
N LEU A 283 -3.33 -15.85 -14.39
CA LEU A 283 -1.98 -16.12 -14.87
C LEU A 283 -1.86 -16.06 -16.40
N GLN A 284 -2.83 -16.61 -17.13
CA GLN A 284 -2.79 -16.63 -18.59
C GLN A 284 -2.72 -15.22 -19.18
N ALA A 285 -3.40 -14.26 -18.55
CA ALA A 285 -3.30 -12.86 -18.91
C ALA A 285 -1.89 -12.28 -18.66
N GLN A 286 -1.18 -12.77 -17.63
CA GLN A 286 0.20 -12.32 -17.34
C GLN A 286 1.22 -12.89 -18.32
N LEU A 287 1.02 -14.10 -18.84
CA LEU A 287 1.94 -14.69 -19.83
C LEU A 287 2.04 -13.81 -21.10
N LYS A 288 0.98 -13.07 -21.43
CA LYS A 288 0.96 -12.09 -22.54
C LYS A 288 1.79 -10.83 -22.28
N HIS A 289 2.42 -10.73 -21.11
CA HIS A 289 3.26 -9.62 -20.70
C HIS A 289 4.67 -10.07 -20.31
N LEU A 290 5.07 -11.27 -20.73
CA LEU A 290 6.43 -11.77 -20.58
C LEU A 290 7.27 -11.42 -21.81
N TYR A 291 8.41 -10.82 -21.58
CA TYR A 291 9.37 -10.40 -22.61
C TYR A 291 10.75 -11.01 -22.33
N CYS A 292 11.65 -10.97 -23.31
CA CYS A 292 13.05 -11.40 -23.17
C CYS A 292 14.02 -10.30 -23.62
N ASP A 293 15.30 -10.45 -23.28
CA ASP A 293 16.38 -9.61 -23.85
C ASP A 293 17.12 -10.33 -25.01
N ASP A 294 17.12 -11.65 -25.00
CA ASP A 294 17.73 -12.51 -26.02
C ASP A 294 16.89 -12.59 -27.31
N ASP A 295 17.44 -13.25 -28.34
CA ASP A 295 16.74 -13.57 -29.58
C ASP A 295 15.58 -14.55 -29.32
N LEU A 296 14.40 -14.25 -29.87
CA LEU A 296 13.19 -15.07 -29.72
C LEU A 296 13.37 -16.51 -30.21
N SER A 297 14.26 -16.76 -31.17
CA SER A 297 14.58 -18.09 -31.67
C SER A 297 15.14 -19.03 -30.59
N GLN A 298 15.80 -18.50 -29.55
CA GLN A 298 16.33 -19.30 -28.44
C GLN A 298 15.23 -19.93 -27.58
N TYR A 299 13.99 -19.44 -27.71
CA TYR A 299 12.82 -19.90 -26.95
C TYR A 299 11.86 -20.76 -27.81
N ALA A 300 12.26 -21.10 -29.05
CA ALA A 300 11.39 -21.78 -30.00
C ALA A 300 10.85 -23.14 -29.49
N ASP A 301 11.65 -23.86 -28.70
CA ASP A 301 11.30 -25.18 -28.17
C ASP A 301 10.64 -25.13 -26.78
N TRP A 302 10.46 -23.94 -26.20
CA TRP A 302 9.92 -23.79 -24.84
C TRP A 302 8.40 -23.80 -24.87
N LEU A 303 7.76 -24.42 -23.87
CA LEU A 303 6.29 -24.45 -23.81
C LEU A 303 5.69 -23.05 -23.60
N ILE A 304 6.31 -22.27 -22.71
CA ILE A 304 5.96 -20.88 -22.44
C ILE A 304 7.06 -20.02 -23.03
N LYS A 305 6.67 -19.07 -23.89
CA LYS A 305 7.59 -18.25 -24.67
C LYS A 305 7.41 -16.78 -24.34
N PRO A 306 8.48 -15.96 -24.44
CA PRO A 306 8.34 -14.51 -24.46
C PRO A 306 7.49 -14.07 -25.65
N VAL A 307 6.75 -12.98 -25.46
CA VAL A 307 5.89 -12.38 -26.49
C VAL A 307 6.72 -11.58 -27.48
N ASP A 308 7.72 -10.85 -26.98
CA ASP A 308 8.61 -10.02 -27.78
C ASP A 308 9.91 -9.73 -27.01
N LYS A 309 10.86 -9.09 -27.68
CA LYS A 309 12.11 -8.61 -27.11
C LYS A 309 11.95 -7.21 -26.49
N ILE A 310 12.65 -6.97 -25.38
CA ILE A 310 12.79 -5.65 -24.76
C ILE A 310 13.64 -4.74 -25.65
N ASP A 311 13.11 -3.55 -25.96
CA ASP A 311 13.88 -2.52 -26.69
C ASP A 311 14.82 -1.77 -25.76
N ARG A 312 15.98 -2.39 -25.49
CA ARG A 312 17.04 -1.84 -24.65
C ARG A 312 17.55 -0.49 -25.17
N GLN A 313 17.74 -0.37 -26.47
CA GLN A 313 18.32 0.85 -27.07
C GLN A 313 17.40 2.06 -26.83
N LEU A 314 16.08 1.87 -26.95
CA LEU A 314 15.11 2.92 -26.65
C LEU A 314 15.19 3.40 -25.20
N ILE A 315 15.43 2.49 -24.24
CA ILE A 315 15.59 2.87 -22.82
C ILE A 315 16.86 3.69 -22.64
N GLU A 316 17.98 3.25 -23.23
CA GLU A 316 19.26 3.96 -23.14
C GLU A 316 19.20 5.35 -23.78
N ASP A 317 18.62 5.45 -24.98
CA ASP A 317 18.51 6.69 -25.74
C ASP A 317 17.65 7.75 -25.01
N GLU A 318 16.60 7.31 -24.33
CA GLU A 318 15.66 8.19 -23.62
C GLU A 318 15.98 8.33 -22.13
N TRP A 319 17.00 7.64 -21.61
CA TRP A 319 17.40 7.75 -20.20
C TRP A 319 17.66 9.19 -19.74
N PRO A 320 18.33 10.07 -20.53
CA PRO A 320 18.50 11.48 -20.16
C PRO A 320 17.18 12.24 -19.96
N ASN A 321 16.08 11.79 -20.56
CA ASN A 321 14.73 12.35 -20.36
C ASN A 321 13.99 11.69 -19.17
N LEU A 322 14.35 10.46 -18.81
CA LEU A 322 13.79 9.75 -17.65
C LEU A 322 14.43 10.22 -16.33
N GLU A 323 15.73 10.53 -16.31
CA GLU A 323 16.38 10.97 -15.06
C GLU A 323 15.73 12.19 -14.39
N PRO A 324 15.35 13.27 -15.11
CA PRO A 324 14.67 14.40 -14.51
C PRO A 324 13.30 14.02 -13.92
N ILE A 325 12.60 13.06 -14.54
CA ILE A 325 11.32 12.55 -14.02
C ILE A 325 11.56 11.80 -12.71
N ILE A 326 12.58 10.94 -12.66
CA ILE A 326 12.99 10.21 -11.46
C ILE A 326 13.38 11.18 -10.35
N LYS A 327 14.20 12.20 -10.66
CA LYS A 327 14.60 13.24 -9.71
C LYS A 327 13.39 14.04 -9.20
N ALA A 328 12.47 14.44 -10.08
CA ALA A 328 11.27 15.18 -9.68
C ALA A 328 10.33 14.36 -8.77
N LEU A 329 10.19 13.06 -9.03
CA LEU A 329 9.48 12.14 -8.14
C LEU A 329 10.18 12.04 -6.77
N GLY A 330 11.50 11.85 -6.77
CA GLY A 330 12.29 11.74 -5.53
C GLY A 330 12.27 13.02 -4.69
N CYS A 331 12.35 14.18 -5.33
CA CYS A 331 12.21 15.49 -4.69
C CYS A 331 10.77 15.80 -4.24
N LYS A 332 9.79 14.92 -4.55
CA LYS A 332 8.37 15.12 -4.27
C LYS A 332 7.79 16.38 -4.93
N GLU A 333 8.39 16.84 -6.04
CA GLU A 333 7.90 17.96 -6.85
C GLU A 333 6.67 17.57 -7.65
N ILE A 334 6.64 16.31 -8.08
CA ILE A 334 5.48 15.67 -8.74
C ILE A 334 5.12 14.40 -7.99
N THR A 335 3.83 14.09 -7.99
CA THR A 335 3.33 12.80 -7.50
C THR A 335 3.30 11.78 -8.64
N GLN A 336 3.36 10.49 -8.31
CA GLN A 336 3.14 9.42 -9.29
C GLN A 336 1.80 9.62 -10.00
N SER A 337 0.75 9.98 -9.26
CA SER A 337 -0.58 10.20 -9.86
C SER A 337 -0.58 11.28 -10.95
N ILE A 338 0.18 12.36 -10.78
CA ILE A 338 0.37 13.40 -11.81
C ILE A 338 1.17 12.85 -12.99
N LEU A 339 2.26 12.14 -12.72
CA LEU A 339 3.10 11.52 -13.75
C LEU A 339 2.29 10.59 -14.65
N ILE A 340 1.55 9.63 -14.08
CA ILE A 340 0.76 8.67 -14.85
C ILE A 340 -0.32 9.37 -15.67
N LYS A 341 -1.03 10.35 -15.08
CA LYS A 341 -2.03 11.15 -15.80
C LYS A 341 -1.38 11.87 -16.99
N LYS A 342 -0.20 12.48 -16.81
CA LYS A 342 0.53 13.15 -17.88
C LYS A 342 1.01 12.18 -18.96
N LEU A 343 1.56 11.02 -18.60
CA LEU A 343 1.96 9.98 -19.55
C LEU A 343 0.79 9.49 -20.41
N CYS A 344 -0.41 9.42 -19.83
CA CYS A 344 -1.64 9.08 -20.56
C CYS A 344 -2.10 10.17 -21.55
N THR A 345 -1.71 11.44 -21.36
CA THR A 345 -2.03 12.52 -22.31
C THR A 345 -1.12 12.56 -23.53
N TYR A 346 0.11 12.03 -23.43
CA TYR A 346 1.02 11.97 -24.56
C TYR A 346 0.54 10.98 -25.64
N SER A 347 0.91 11.23 -26.89
CA SER A 347 0.68 10.28 -27.98
C SER A 347 1.39 8.95 -27.70
N ALA A 348 0.88 7.87 -28.28
CA ALA A 348 1.55 6.57 -28.22
C ALA A 348 2.91 6.58 -28.94
N SER A 349 3.20 7.59 -29.78
CA SER A 349 4.47 7.78 -30.49
C SER A 349 5.55 8.47 -29.65
N ASN A 350 5.22 9.05 -28.50
CA ASN A 350 6.20 9.73 -27.65
C ASN A 350 7.28 8.73 -27.15
N LYS A 351 8.54 9.01 -27.47
CA LYS A 351 9.66 8.10 -27.19
C LYS A 351 9.90 7.90 -25.69
N THR A 352 9.95 8.97 -24.90
CA THR A 352 10.15 8.90 -23.44
C THR A 352 9.07 8.05 -22.75
N ARG A 353 7.80 8.22 -23.15
CA ARG A 353 6.68 7.38 -22.66
C ARG A 353 6.91 5.91 -23.02
N LYS A 354 7.33 5.62 -24.26
CA LYS A 354 7.61 4.24 -24.67
C LYS A 354 8.77 3.65 -23.89
N ALA A 355 9.87 4.40 -23.71
CA ALA A 355 11.04 3.97 -22.95
C ALA A 355 10.68 3.60 -21.51
N LEU A 356 9.87 4.42 -20.82
CA LEU A 356 9.39 4.11 -19.47
C LEU A 356 8.59 2.80 -19.46
N PHE A 357 7.67 2.64 -20.40
CA PHE A 357 6.85 1.43 -20.49
C PHE A 357 7.67 0.20 -20.87
N GLU A 358 8.75 0.39 -21.63
CA GLU A 358 9.68 -0.67 -21.98
C GLU A 358 10.48 -1.16 -20.77
N TYR A 359 10.96 -0.23 -19.94
CA TYR A 359 11.58 -0.55 -18.66
C TYR A 359 10.58 -1.26 -17.71
N ASP A 360 9.33 -0.81 -17.66
CA ASP A 360 8.28 -1.45 -16.86
C ASP A 360 8.03 -2.90 -17.29
N LYS A 361 8.02 -3.19 -18.59
CA LYS A 361 7.90 -4.56 -19.12
C LYS A 361 9.05 -5.44 -18.66
N LEU A 362 10.29 -4.93 -18.65
CA LEU A 362 11.48 -5.67 -18.19
C LEU A 362 11.30 -6.11 -16.73
N ILE A 363 11.05 -5.16 -15.83
CA ILE A 363 10.90 -5.44 -14.40
C ILE A 363 9.67 -6.32 -14.13
N ARG A 364 8.55 -6.07 -14.81
CA ARG A 364 7.34 -6.88 -14.70
C ARG A 364 7.56 -8.33 -15.16
N SER A 365 8.35 -8.54 -16.21
CA SER A 365 8.68 -9.88 -16.70
C SER A 365 9.49 -10.66 -15.67
N ILE A 366 10.51 -10.04 -15.08
CA ILE A 366 11.31 -10.61 -13.98
C ILE A 366 10.38 -11.01 -12.82
N TYR A 367 9.54 -10.08 -12.36
CA TYR A 367 8.61 -10.36 -11.27
C TYR A 367 7.65 -11.51 -11.59
N THR A 368 7.10 -11.53 -12.80
CA THR A 368 6.13 -12.56 -13.21
C THR A 368 6.77 -13.95 -13.22
N LEU A 369 7.99 -14.07 -13.75
CA LEU A 369 8.74 -15.33 -13.73
C LEU A 369 9.04 -15.77 -12.29
N LYS A 370 9.50 -14.87 -11.42
CA LYS A 370 9.74 -15.17 -10.00
C LYS A 370 8.46 -15.62 -9.29
N TYR A 371 7.35 -14.95 -9.56
CA TYR A 371 6.04 -15.29 -9.01
C TYR A 371 5.61 -16.69 -9.45
N LEU A 372 5.78 -17.06 -10.71
CA LEU A 372 5.44 -18.40 -11.21
C LEU A 372 6.29 -19.49 -10.56
N GLN A 373 7.58 -19.26 -10.40
CA GLN A 373 8.52 -20.23 -9.84
C GLN A 373 8.38 -20.42 -8.32
N ASN A 374 8.13 -19.34 -7.57
CA ASN A 374 8.24 -19.36 -6.12
C ASN A 374 6.87 -19.46 -5.43
N ARG A 375 6.53 -20.66 -4.96
CA ARG A 375 5.27 -20.90 -4.23
C ARG A 375 5.21 -20.17 -2.89
N LYS A 376 6.34 -20.00 -2.20
CA LYS A 376 6.40 -19.26 -0.93
C LYS A 376 6.03 -17.79 -1.16
N LEU A 377 6.62 -17.16 -2.19
CA LEU A 377 6.28 -15.78 -2.58
C LEU A 377 4.78 -15.60 -2.85
N GLN A 378 4.15 -16.52 -3.60
CA GLN A 378 2.69 -16.48 -3.84
C GLN A 378 1.89 -16.52 -2.53
N ARG A 379 2.29 -17.40 -1.60
CA ARG A 379 1.63 -17.55 -0.30
C ARG A 379 1.79 -16.31 0.55
N ASP A 380 2.99 -15.72 0.59
CA ASP A 380 3.29 -14.56 1.42
C ASP A 380 2.54 -13.32 0.88
N ILE A 381 2.49 -13.12 -0.44
CA ILE A 381 1.66 -12.08 -1.05
C ILE A 381 0.18 -12.27 -0.69
N HIS A 382 -0.33 -13.50 -0.77
CA HIS A 382 -1.73 -13.77 -0.43
C HIS A 382 -2.02 -13.49 1.06
N ARG A 383 -1.14 -13.92 1.96
CA ARG A 383 -1.27 -13.63 3.40
C ARG A 383 -1.21 -12.14 3.70
N SER A 384 -0.34 -11.39 3.01
CA SER A 384 -0.28 -9.93 3.12
C SER A 384 -1.61 -9.27 2.75
N GLN A 385 -2.25 -9.72 1.65
CA GLN A 385 -3.58 -9.24 1.30
C GLN A 385 -4.64 -9.56 2.35
N ASN A 386 -4.62 -10.79 2.88
CA ASN A 386 -5.56 -11.18 3.93
C ASN A 386 -5.43 -10.28 5.17
N ARG A 387 -4.21 -9.82 5.52
CA ARG A 387 -4.02 -8.84 6.61
C ARG A 387 -4.70 -7.51 6.33
N VAL A 388 -4.62 -7.02 5.09
CA VAL A 388 -5.31 -5.79 4.68
C VAL A 388 -6.82 -5.97 4.73
N GLU A 389 -7.33 -7.14 4.32
CA GLU A 389 -8.74 -7.48 4.44
C GLU A 389 -9.19 -7.52 5.92
N SER A 390 -8.43 -8.12 6.83
CA SER A 390 -8.70 -8.10 8.27
C SER A 390 -8.71 -6.68 8.85
N TYR A 391 -7.74 -5.84 8.47
CA TYR A 391 -7.73 -4.42 8.84
C TYR A 391 -8.99 -3.70 8.33
N HIS A 392 -9.40 -3.97 7.09
CA HIS A 392 -10.63 -3.42 6.54
C HIS A 392 -11.89 -3.89 7.26
N GLN A 393 -11.93 -5.12 7.77
CA GLN A 393 -13.04 -5.61 8.60
C GLN A 393 -13.11 -4.86 9.93
N LEU A 394 -11.98 -4.72 10.63
CA LEU A 394 -11.90 -3.94 11.87
C LEU A 394 -12.34 -2.48 11.64
N ARG A 395 -11.76 -1.83 10.63
CA ARG A 395 -12.09 -0.45 10.27
C ARG A 395 -13.55 -0.28 9.86
N MET A 396 -14.14 -1.29 9.23
CA MET A 396 -15.57 -1.30 8.91
C MET A 396 -16.41 -1.35 10.19
N ALA A 397 -16.11 -2.27 11.12
CA ALA A 397 -16.84 -2.41 12.37
C ALA A 397 -16.84 -1.10 13.18
N ILE A 398 -15.65 -0.49 13.32
CA ILE A 398 -15.45 0.83 13.96
C ILE A 398 -16.30 1.90 13.28
N ALA A 399 -16.23 2.01 11.96
CA ALA A 399 -16.95 3.04 11.23
C ALA A 399 -18.48 2.86 11.26
N THR A 400 -18.97 1.63 11.45
CA THR A 400 -20.41 1.33 11.53
C THR A 400 -20.98 1.33 12.94
N ALA A 401 -20.16 1.54 13.98
CA ALA A 401 -20.61 1.50 15.38
C ALA A 401 -21.83 2.41 15.66
N TYR A 402 -21.91 3.56 14.99
CA TYR A 402 -23.04 4.51 15.09
C TYR A 402 -23.93 4.55 13.84
N GLY A 403 -23.95 3.46 13.07
CA GLY A 403 -25.00 3.17 12.08
C GLY A 403 -24.55 3.13 10.62
N LYS A 404 -23.75 4.10 10.13
CA LYS A 404 -23.36 4.15 8.71
C LYS A 404 -21.85 4.21 8.54
N LYS A 405 -21.35 3.43 7.57
CA LYS A 405 -19.96 3.46 7.11
C LYS A 405 -19.65 4.77 6.35
N GLN A 406 -19.48 5.83 7.12
CA GLN A 406 -19.39 7.19 6.62
C GLN A 406 -18.35 7.98 7.41
N LEU A 407 -17.46 8.68 6.71
CA LEU A 407 -16.49 9.56 7.36
C LEU A 407 -17.15 10.88 7.77
N SER A 408 -16.79 11.35 8.97
CA SER A 408 -17.28 12.61 9.53
C SER A 408 -16.47 13.82 9.04
N GLY A 409 -17.13 14.96 8.83
CA GLY A 409 -16.49 16.20 8.39
C GLY A 409 -17.27 16.98 7.33
N ARG A 410 -17.02 18.30 7.25
CA ARG A 410 -17.64 19.23 6.31
C ARG A 410 -16.79 19.50 5.06
N GLY A 411 -15.48 19.27 5.13
CA GLY A 411 -14.54 19.49 4.04
C GLY A 411 -13.43 18.45 4.01
N ASP A 412 -12.61 18.45 2.94
CA ASP A 412 -11.60 17.40 2.71
C ASP A 412 -10.61 17.23 3.88
N ARG A 413 -10.25 18.33 4.56
CA ARG A 413 -9.35 18.29 5.72
C ARG A 413 -9.96 17.57 6.92
N GLU A 414 -11.24 17.83 7.23
CA GLU A 414 -11.91 17.21 8.38
C GLU A 414 -12.13 15.72 8.14
N ILE A 415 -12.51 15.35 6.92
CA ILE A 415 -12.68 13.94 6.53
C ILE A 415 -11.34 13.21 6.59
N GLU A 416 -10.25 13.83 6.16
CA GLU A 416 -8.91 13.25 6.30
C GLU A 416 -8.48 13.14 7.78
N ILE A 417 -8.84 14.10 8.64
CA ILE A 417 -8.61 14.00 10.09
C ILE A 417 -9.36 12.78 10.66
N SER A 418 -10.65 12.62 10.34
CA SER A 418 -11.45 11.47 10.76
C SER A 418 -10.85 10.16 10.26
N ASN A 419 -10.37 10.13 9.01
CA ASN A 419 -9.66 8.98 8.42
C ASN A 419 -8.37 8.61 9.18
N GLN A 420 -7.58 9.62 9.60
CA GLN A 420 -6.34 9.42 10.37
C GLN A 420 -6.62 9.08 11.85
N CYS A 421 -7.69 9.59 12.45
CA CYS A 421 -8.14 9.16 13.78
C CYS A 421 -8.59 7.69 13.76
N ALA A 422 -9.32 7.27 12.71
CA ALA A 422 -9.66 5.86 12.53
C ALA A 422 -8.40 4.99 12.37
N ARG A 423 -7.39 5.47 11.64
CA ARG A 423 -6.07 4.82 11.57
C ARG A 423 -5.37 4.75 12.93
N HIS A 424 -5.46 5.78 13.76
CA HIS A 424 -4.84 5.82 15.09
C HIS A 424 -5.50 4.84 16.06
N TYR A 425 -6.83 4.72 15.96
CA TYR A 425 -7.63 3.86 16.82
C TYR A 425 -7.50 2.37 16.45
N CYS A 426 -7.30 2.06 15.16
CA CYS A 426 -7.02 0.71 14.67
C CYS A 426 -5.56 0.35 14.90
#